data_AF-A0A662AID3-F1
#
_entry.id   AF-A0A662AID3-F1
#
_cell.length_a   1.000
_cell.length_b   1.000
_cell.length_c   1.000
_cell.angle_alpha   90.00
_cell.angle_beta   90.00
_cell.angle_gamma   90.00
#
_symmetry.space_group_name_H-M   'P 1'
#
loop_
_entity.id
_entity.type
_entity.pdbx_description
1 polymer ?
#
loop_
_entity_poly.entity_id
_entity_poly.type
_entity_poly.pdbx_seq_one_letter_code
_entity_poly.pdbx_strand_id
1 'polypeptide(L)'
;MENYFLNIAEEIALLALNEDGEIHPKIKSPKFDIVIASSILMDLALHHRIDTDRENIIPDKLDSMNDPILDVAIEEIKNHGGPIPIKDCIAELSLMGQFFRDEIIYSLLKKGVLKLENKKVLWMFSKRTYPLVEDKEIKEVSARIRNMVFSDNIPDPQDIVILSILKYADLLDVLFTDVELDDYKDRISQIAKMDMIGLAIGEEMNRFKLSDIKAFFSGDDKSPEEMMEDHVNELKDKFRITDSAKLPEWLRKGTPQYEKSLEFVREKNTADITYNRRADIYIVNNYSFTGHNFGQGA
;
A
#
# COMPACT_ATOMS: atom_id res chain seq x y z
N MET A 1 -26.53 11.13 11.40
CA MET A 1 -25.31 10.63 10.76
C MET A 1 -25.52 9.14 10.61
N GLU A 2 -25.52 8.63 9.38
CA GLU A 2 -25.51 7.17 9.18
C GLU A 2 -24.26 6.62 9.86
N ASN A 3 -24.43 5.53 10.62
CA ASN A 3 -23.33 4.86 11.29
C ASN A 3 -22.57 4.10 10.22
N TYR A 4 -21.43 4.62 9.78
CA TYR A 4 -20.52 3.94 8.86
C TYR A 4 -19.40 3.27 9.67
N PHE A 5 -18.93 2.12 9.19
CA PHE A 5 -17.77 1.45 9.77
C PHE A 5 -16.53 1.80 8.95
N LEU A 6 -15.42 2.02 9.64
CA LEU A 6 -14.11 2.14 9.02
C LEU A 6 -13.45 0.77 9.01
N ASN A 7 -12.89 0.41 7.86
CA ASN A 7 -12.07 -0.78 7.75
C ASN A 7 -10.67 -0.49 8.34
N ILE A 8 -9.88 -1.51 8.62
CA ILE A 8 -8.56 -1.38 9.27
C ILE A 8 -7.62 -0.50 8.43
N ALA A 9 -7.64 -0.67 7.11
CA ALA A 9 -6.79 0.12 6.21
C ALA A 9 -7.12 1.63 6.28
N GLU A 10 -8.41 1.98 6.40
CA GLU A 10 -8.88 3.35 6.62
C GLU A 10 -8.45 3.88 7.99
N GLU A 11 -8.61 3.11 9.07
CA GLU A 11 -8.20 3.54 10.42
C GLU A 11 -6.68 3.74 10.51
N ILE A 12 -5.88 2.84 9.92
CA ILE A 12 -4.43 2.98 9.82
C ILE A 12 -4.04 4.22 9.01
N ALA A 13 -4.71 4.47 7.88
CA ALA A 13 -4.47 5.66 7.07
C ALA A 13 -4.78 6.95 7.85
N LEU A 14 -5.87 6.97 8.62
CA LEU A 14 -6.26 8.09 9.47
C LEU A 14 -5.24 8.35 10.59
N LEU A 15 -4.81 7.31 11.32
CA LEU A 15 -3.80 7.43 12.36
C LEU A 15 -2.45 7.95 11.83
N ALA A 16 -2.17 7.71 10.56
CA ALA A 16 -0.97 8.19 9.92
C ALA A 16 -1.09 9.64 9.39
N LEU A 17 -2.29 10.24 9.33
CA LEU A 17 -2.45 11.65 8.96
C LEU A 17 -1.87 12.57 10.04
N ASN A 18 -1.26 13.69 9.63
CA ASN A 18 -0.88 14.71 10.60
C ASN A 18 -2.08 15.60 11.00
N GLU A 19 -1.91 16.44 12.02
CA GLU A 19 -2.96 17.33 12.54
C GLU A 19 -3.54 18.30 11.48
N ASP A 20 -2.76 18.64 10.44
CA ASP A 20 -3.21 19.50 9.33
C ASP A 20 -4.04 18.74 8.27
N GLY A 21 -4.26 17.43 8.46
CA GLY A 21 -4.88 16.54 7.49
C GLY A 21 -4.04 16.34 6.22
N GLU A 22 -2.74 16.66 6.28
CA GLU A 22 -1.80 16.24 5.26
C GLU A 22 -1.35 14.81 5.53
N ILE A 23 -1.36 14.02 4.46
CA ILE A 23 -0.79 12.67 4.44
C ILE A 23 0.68 12.76 4.87
N HIS A 24 1.02 12.20 6.03
CA HIS A 24 2.39 12.19 6.55
C HIS A 24 3.34 11.65 5.47
N PRO A 25 4.54 12.26 5.24
CA PRO A 25 5.41 11.87 4.14
C PRO A 25 5.78 10.37 4.11
N LYS A 26 5.81 9.72 5.28
CA LYS A 26 6.03 8.25 5.41
C LYS A 26 4.95 7.40 4.72
N ILE A 27 3.73 7.91 4.55
CA ILE A 27 2.59 7.20 3.93
C ILE A 27 2.75 7.01 2.42
N LYS A 28 3.48 7.90 1.75
CA LYS A 28 3.75 7.77 0.30
C LYS A 28 4.91 6.82 -0.01
N SER A 29 5.38 6.07 0.99
CA SER A 29 6.49 5.13 0.80
C SER A 29 5.95 3.75 0.43
N PRO A 30 6.69 2.97 -0.38
CA PRO A 30 6.32 1.58 -0.65
C PRO A 30 6.24 0.71 0.62
N LYS A 31 6.89 1.13 1.72
CA LYS A 31 6.71 0.49 3.03
C LYS A 31 5.29 0.63 3.56
N PHE A 32 4.64 1.74 3.28
CA PHE A 32 3.25 1.93 3.69
C PHE A 32 2.28 1.13 2.83
N ASP A 33 2.62 0.84 1.57
CA ASP A 33 1.83 -0.07 0.72
C ASP A 33 1.78 -1.49 1.26
N ILE A 34 2.88 -1.96 1.84
CA ILE A 34 2.95 -3.23 2.56
C ILE A 34 2.03 -3.21 3.81
N VAL A 35 1.99 -2.08 4.53
CA VAL A 35 1.10 -1.89 5.69
C VAL A 35 -0.36 -1.92 5.26
N ILE A 36 -0.72 -1.23 4.17
CA ILE A 36 -2.09 -1.24 3.62
C ILE A 36 -2.48 -2.64 3.16
N ALA A 37 -1.63 -3.33 2.41
CA ALA A 37 -1.87 -4.72 1.99
C ALA A 37 -2.14 -5.64 3.20
N SER A 38 -1.30 -5.55 4.23
CA SER A 38 -1.45 -6.35 5.46
C SER A 38 -2.73 -5.99 6.22
N SER A 39 -3.11 -4.71 6.25
CA SER A 39 -4.35 -4.23 6.86
C SER A 39 -5.58 -4.83 6.18
N ILE A 40 -5.58 -4.85 4.85
CA ILE A 40 -6.67 -5.43 4.04
C ILE A 40 -6.79 -6.92 4.31
N LEU A 41 -5.68 -7.66 4.35
CA LEU A 41 -5.69 -9.10 4.66
C LEU A 41 -6.23 -9.38 6.07
N MET A 42 -5.89 -8.55 7.04
CA MET A 42 -6.43 -8.71 8.40
C MET A 42 -7.92 -8.36 8.49
N ASP A 43 -8.40 -7.37 7.74
CA ASP A 43 -9.86 -7.14 7.59
C ASP A 43 -10.55 -8.38 7.02
N LEU A 44 -10.00 -8.97 5.96
CA LEU A 44 -10.55 -10.20 5.38
C LEU A 44 -10.56 -11.35 6.40
N ALA A 45 -9.52 -11.47 7.22
CA ALA A 45 -9.44 -12.49 8.27
C ALA A 45 -10.50 -12.26 9.38
N LEU A 46 -10.66 -11.03 9.86
CA LEU A 46 -11.68 -10.68 10.85
C LEU A 46 -13.10 -10.97 10.34
N HIS A 47 -13.32 -10.85 9.03
CA HIS A 47 -14.59 -11.17 8.38
C HIS A 47 -14.69 -12.64 7.92
N HIS A 48 -13.76 -13.51 8.31
CA HIS A 48 -13.75 -14.93 7.94
C HIS A 48 -13.80 -15.17 6.42
N ARG A 49 -13.15 -14.29 5.65
CA ARG A 49 -12.95 -14.46 4.20
C ARG A 49 -11.70 -15.28 3.91
N ILE A 50 -10.71 -15.17 4.79
CA ILE A 50 -9.49 -15.94 4.78
C ILE A 50 -9.20 -16.47 6.18
N ASP A 51 -8.44 -17.56 6.24
CA ASP A 51 -7.72 -18.03 7.42
C ASP A 51 -6.22 -18.05 7.10
N THR A 52 -5.37 -18.39 8.07
CA THR A 52 -3.93 -18.55 7.84
C THR A 52 -3.39 -19.76 8.58
N ASP A 53 -2.45 -20.46 7.95
CA ASP A 53 -1.47 -21.26 8.70
C ASP A 53 -0.25 -20.39 9.05
N ARG A 54 0.93 -21.00 9.28
CA ARG A 54 2.14 -20.24 9.60
C ARG A 54 2.74 -19.48 8.41
N GLU A 55 2.50 -19.96 7.20
CA GLU A 55 3.20 -19.52 5.99
C GLU A 55 2.22 -19.11 4.89
N ASN A 56 0.98 -19.60 4.91
CA ASN A 56 0.01 -19.44 3.84
C ASN A 56 -1.30 -18.82 4.33
N ILE A 57 -1.86 -17.99 3.47
CA ILE A 57 -3.26 -17.59 3.48
C ILE A 57 -4.08 -18.73 2.90
N ILE A 58 -5.12 -19.12 3.63
CA ILE A 58 -6.07 -20.15 3.24
C ILE A 58 -7.39 -19.47 2.88
N PRO A 59 -7.79 -19.46 1.60
CA PRO A 59 -9.10 -18.93 1.21
C PRO A 59 -10.26 -19.67 1.89
N ASP A 60 -11.29 -18.94 2.33
CA ASP A 60 -12.54 -19.51 2.86
C ASP A 60 -13.75 -19.03 2.03
N LYS A 61 -14.50 -18.02 2.50
CA LYS A 61 -15.73 -17.55 1.85
C LYS A 61 -15.52 -16.29 1.04
N LEU A 62 -14.96 -16.41 -0.16
CA LEU A 62 -14.59 -15.28 -1.01
C LEU A 62 -15.77 -14.55 -1.70
N ASP A 63 -16.91 -14.43 -1.04
CA ASP A 63 -18.04 -13.63 -1.52
C ASP A 63 -17.76 -12.13 -1.33
N SER A 64 -18.25 -11.30 -2.26
CA SER A 64 -18.13 -9.85 -2.18
C SER A 64 -18.66 -9.31 -0.85
N MET A 65 -17.91 -8.37 -0.29
CA MET A 65 -18.21 -7.64 0.93
C MET A 65 -18.90 -6.30 0.65
N ASN A 66 -19.09 -5.94 -0.63
CA ASN A 66 -19.57 -4.63 -1.07
C ASN A 66 -18.67 -3.46 -0.59
N ASP A 67 -17.38 -3.73 -0.40
CA ASP A 67 -16.34 -2.76 -0.12
C ASP A 67 -15.31 -2.86 -1.25
N PRO A 68 -15.11 -1.82 -2.10
CA PRO A 68 -14.19 -1.89 -3.23
C PRO A 68 -12.74 -2.23 -2.86
N ILE A 69 -12.28 -1.84 -1.67
CA ILE A 69 -10.92 -2.13 -1.20
C ILE A 69 -10.80 -3.63 -0.91
N LEU A 70 -11.75 -4.18 -0.16
CA LEU A 70 -11.73 -5.59 0.22
C LEU A 70 -12.07 -6.51 -0.95
N ASP A 71 -13.00 -6.11 -1.83
CA ASP A 71 -13.43 -6.90 -2.98
C ASP A 71 -12.32 -7.07 -4.02
N VAL A 72 -11.49 -6.05 -4.21
CA VAL A 72 -10.32 -6.19 -5.10
C VAL A 72 -9.32 -7.21 -4.55
N ALA A 73 -9.03 -7.18 -3.25
CA ALA A 73 -8.16 -8.19 -2.64
C ALA A 73 -8.78 -9.60 -2.68
N ILE A 74 -10.10 -9.72 -2.52
CA ILE A 74 -10.82 -10.99 -2.68
C ILE A 74 -10.64 -11.54 -4.09
N GLU A 75 -10.77 -10.72 -5.14
CA GLU A 75 -10.57 -11.16 -6.52
C GLU A 75 -9.13 -11.60 -6.79
N GLU A 76 -8.13 -10.88 -6.27
CA GLU A 76 -6.73 -11.33 -6.36
C GLU A 76 -6.53 -12.70 -5.71
N ILE A 77 -7.07 -12.91 -4.50
CA ILE A 77 -6.98 -14.21 -3.80
C ILE A 77 -7.71 -15.32 -4.58
N LYS A 78 -8.85 -15.02 -5.23
CA LYS A 78 -9.55 -16.00 -6.09
C LYS A 78 -8.69 -16.45 -7.26
N ASN A 79 -7.93 -15.55 -7.87
CA ASN A 79 -7.14 -15.83 -9.07
C ASN A 79 -6.04 -16.88 -8.84
N HIS A 80 -5.56 -17.03 -7.59
CA HIS A 80 -4.62 -18.09 -7.23
C HIS A 80 -5.23 -19.49 -7.17
N GLY A 81 -6.54 -19.60 -6.94
CA GLY A 81 -7.26 -20.88 -6.93
C GLY A 81 -6.91 -21.83 -5.77
N GLY A 82 -6.20 -21.38 -4.74
CA GLY A 82 -5.78 -22.21 -3.60
C GLY A 82 -5.03 -21.42 -2.52
N PRO A 83 -4.39 -22.13 -1.57
CA PRO A 83 -3.52 -21.52 -0.56
C PRO A 83 -2.39 -20.69 -1.20
N ILE A 84 -2.11 -19.53 -0.62
CA ILE A 84 -1.14 -18.54 -1.15
C ILE A 84 -0.12 -18.25 -0.06
N PRO A 85 1.19 -18.24 -0.32
CA PRO A 85 2.15 -17.78 0.67
C PRO A 85 1.82 -16.35 1.13
N ILE A 86 1.83 -16.11 2.44
CA ILE A 86 1.49 -14.79 3.03
C ILE A 86 2.35 -13.70 2.41
N LYS A 87 3.65 -13.99 2.22
CA LYS A 87 4.61 -13.11 1.57
C LYS A 87 4.16 -12.68 0.18
N ASP A 88 3.69 -13.64 -0.61
CA ASP A 88 3.36 -13.45 -2.01
C ASP A 88 2.09 -12.61 -2.14
N CYS A 89 1.09 -12.89 -1.31
CA CYS A 89 -0.12 -12.09 -1.28
C CYS A 89 0.12 -10.65 -0.80
N ILE A 90 0.95 -10.45 0.24
CA ILE A 90 1.37 -9.11 0.67
C ILE A 90 2.10 -8.39 -0.47
N ALA A 91 2.99 -9.08 -1.18
CA ALA A 91 3.73 -8.51 -2.29
C ALA A 91 2.78 -8.03 -3.39
N GLU A 92 1.91 -8.90 -3.89
CA GLU A 92 0.95 -8.61 -4.96
C GLU A 92 0.01 -7.46 -4.60
N LEU A 93 -0.61 -7.48 -3.41
CA LEU A 93 -1.48 -6.39 -2.99
C LEU A 93 -0.71 -5.07 -2.80
N SER A 94 0.55 -5.12 -2.35
CA SER A 94 1.37 -3.92 -2.23
C SER A 94 1.69 -3.28 -3.59
N LEU A 95 1.71 -4.05 -4.68
CA LEU A 95 1.85 -3.51 -6.05
C LEU A 95 0.69 -2.60 -6.43
N MET A 96 -0.49 -2.88 -5.89
CA MET A 96 -1.71 -2.10 -6.08
C MET A 96 -1.83 -0.96 -5.05
N GLY A 97 -0.78 -0.67 -4.28
CA GLY A 97 -0.81 0.29 -3.19
C GLY A 97 -1.31 1.69 -3.56
N GLN A 98 -0.98 2.19 -4.76
CA GLN A 98 -1.55 3.46 -5.24
C GLN A 98 -3.07 3.41 -5.40
N PHE A 99 -3.59 2.32 -5.99
CA PHE A 99 -5.03 2.12 -6.13
C PHE A 99 -5.70 2.07 -4.76
N PHE A 100 -5.18 1.28 -3.83
CA PHE A 100 -5.74 1.17 -2.48
C PHE A 100 -5.71 2.49 -1.73
N ARG A 101 -4.63 3.28 -1.82
CA ARG A 101 -4.57 4.62 -1.22
C ARG A 101 -5.65 5.54 -1.78
N ASP A 102 -5.87 5.51 -3.10
CA ASP A 102 -6.89 6.35 -3.74
C ASP A 102 -8.30 5.92 -3.34
N GLU A 103 -8.58 4.62 -3.27
CA GLU A 103 -9.87 4.08 -2.81
C GLU A 103 -10.13 4.37 -1.32
N ILE A 104 -9.11 4.26 -0.46
CA ILE A 104 -9.21 4.66 0.96
C ILE A 104 -9.60 6.14 1.07
N ILE A 105 -8.91 7.03 0.34
CA ILE A 105 -9.24 8.47 0.35
C ILE A 105 -10.67 8.68 -0.16
N TYR A 106 -11.07 8.01 -1.24
CA TYR A 106 -12.41 8.13 -1.80
C TYR A 106 -13.49 7.64 -0.83
N SER A 107 -13.26 6.50 -0.17
CA SER A 107 -14.17 5.95 0.82
C SER A 107 -14.31 6.88 2.04
N LEU A 108 -13.21 7.39 2.57
CA LEU A 108 -13.23 8.36 3.67
C LEU A 108 -13.93 9.68 3.31
N LEU A 109 -13.82 10.15 2.05
CA LEU A 109 -14.61 11.28 1.55
C LEU A 109 -16.10 10.96 1.49
N LYS A 110 -16.47 9.77 1.00
CA LYS A 110 -17.87 9.31 0.90
C LYS A 110 -18.52 9.16 2.28
N LYS A 111 -17.75 8.68 3.26
CA LYS A 111 -18.16 8.56 4.66
C LYS A 111 -18.20 9.90 5.40
N GLY A 112 -17.68 10.97 4.80
CA GLY A 112 -17.68 12.32 5.38
C GLY A 112 -16.61 12.53 6.46
N VAL A 113 -15.61 11.65 6.54
CA VAL A 113 -14.45 11.79 7.45
C VAL A 113 -13.48 12.84 6.91
N LEU A 114 -13.21 12.79 5.60
CA LEU A 114 -12.38 13.77 4.91
C LEU A 114 -13.26 14.72 4.10
N LYS A 115 -12.74 15.92 3.83
CA LYS A 115 -13.29 16.85 2.83
C LYS A 115 -12.23 17.21 1.78
N LEU A 116 -12.66 17.43 0.55
CA LEU A 116 -11.79 17.91 -0.51
C LEU A 116 -11.65 19.44 -0.43
N GLU A 117 -10.45 19.94 -0.18
CA GLU A 117 -10.14 21.36 -0.28
C GLU A 117 -9.14 21.63 -1.41
N ASN A 118 -9.49 22.56 -2.30
CA ASN A 118 -8.58 23.08 -3.31
C ASN A 118 -7.89 24.33 -2.75
N LYS A 119 -6.66 24.21 -2.23
CA LYS A 119 -5.87 25.38 -1.87
C LYS A 119 -5.39 26.07 -3.17
N LYS A 120 -5.90 27.27 -3.42
CA LYS A 120 -5.39 28.16 -4.48
C LYS A 120 -4.04 28.72 -4.01
N VAL A 121 -2.94 28.08 -4.41
CA VAL A 121 -1.64 28.72 -4.30
C VAL A 121 -1.57 29.78 -5.38
N LEU A 122 -1.43 31.05 -4.96
CA LEU A 122 -1.19 32.17 -5.87
C LEU A 122 0.05 31.84 -6.72
N TRP A 123 -0.19 31.73 -8.04
CA TRP A 123 0.72 31.35 -9.12
C TRP A 123 0.98 29.84 -9.34
N MET A 124 0.12 29.30 -10.23
CA MET A 124 0.32 28.19 -11.18
C MET A 124 0.24 26.71 -10.77
N PHE A 125 -0.01 26.32 -9.51
CA PHE A 125 -0.38 24.93 -9.21
C PHE A 125 -1.40 24.83 -8.07
N SER A 126 -2.59 24.31 -8.34
CA SER A 126 -3.57 23.95 -7.31
C SER A 126 -3.13 22.65 -6.62
N LYS A 127 -2.71 22.70 -5.35
CA LYS A 127 -2.46 21.50 -4.54
C LYS A 127 -3.80 21.04 -3.95
N ARG A 128 -4.18 19.77 -4.20
CA ARG A 128 -5.31 19.15 -3.49
C ARG A 128 -4.86 18.77 -2.08
N THR A 129 -5.66 19.13 -1.10
CA THR A 129 -5.51 18.72 0.30
C THR A 129 -6.81 18.06 0.76
N TYR A 130 -6.70 17.08 1.65
CA TYR A 130 -7.83 16.32 2.17
C TYR A 130 -7.91 16.51 3.69
N PRO A 131 -8.19 17.73 4.17
CA PRO A 131 -8.33 17.94 5.61
C PRO A 131 -9.49 17.13 6.17
N LEU A 132 -9.36 16.74 7.43
CA LEU A 132 -10.43 16.13 8.20
C LEU A 132 -11.63 17.09 8.29
N VAL A 133 -12.84 16.54 8.28
CA VAL A 133 -14.06 17.32 8.56
C VAL A 133 -14.08 17.70 10.04
N GLU A 134 -13.88 16.70 10.91
CA GLU A 134 -13.61 16.81 12.34
C GLU A 134 -12.52 15.78 12.70
N ASP A 135 -11.75 16.00 13.76
CA ASP A 135 -10.71 15.05 14.22
C ASP A 135 -11.27 13.93 15.10
N LYS A 136 -12.61 13.76 15.09
CA LYS A 136 -13.33 12.83 15.96
C LYS A 136 -12.91 11.39 15.71
N GLU A 137 -12.87 10.96 14.47
CA GLU A 137 -12.57 9.57 14.10
C GLU A 137 -11.14 9.20 14.50
N ILE A 138 -10.16 10.08 14.27
CA ILE A 138 -8.77 9.86 14.73
C ILE A 138 -8.71 9.77 16.26
N LYS A 139 -9.37 10.70 16.96
CA LYS A 139 -9.40 10.70 18.43
C LYS A 139 -10.07 9.47 19.00
N GLU A 140 -11.15 9.00 18.37
CA GLU A 140 -11.88 7.80 18.78
C GLU A 140 -11.01 6.56 18.62
N VAL A 141 -10.45 6.34 17.43
CA VAL A 141 -9.54 5.21 17.17
C VAL A 141 -8.33 5.25 18.13
N SER A 142 -7.69 6.41 18.26
CA SER A 142 -6.56 6.59 19.17
C SER A 142 -6.93 6.29 20.62
N ALA A 143 -8.09 6.78 21.08
CA ALA A 143 -8.56 6.54 22.44
C ALA A 143 -8.89 5.07 22.69
N ARG A 144 -9.54 4.38 21.75
CA ARG A 144 -9.85 2.94 21.87
C ARG A 144 -8.57 2.12 22.05
N ILE A 145 -7.60 2.30 21.16
CA ILE A 145 -6.34 1.54 21.18
C ILE A 145 -5.50 1.88 22.42
N ARG A 146 -5.40 3.16 22.79
CA ARG A 146 -4.69 3.58 24.01
C ARG A 146 -5.36 3.03 25.26
N ASN A 147 -6.69 3.09 25.36
CA ASN A 147 -7.43 2.52 26.49
C ASN A 147 -7.24 1.00 26.59
N MET A 148 -7.21 0.29 25.46
CA MET A 148 -6.92 -1.15 25.41
C MET A 148 -5.54 -1.48 26.00
N VAL A 149 -4.53 -0.64 25.77
CA VAL A 149 -3.18 -0.82 26.32
C VAL A 149 -3.12 -0.44 27.80
N PHE A 150 -3.76 0.66 28.21
CA PHE A 150 -3.68 1.18 29.58
C PHE A 150 -4.65 0.54 30.57
N SER A 151 -5.56 -0.32 30.10
CA SER A 151 -6.55 -0.98 30.94
C SER A 151 -6.53 -2.51 30.78
N ASP A 152 -7.17 -3.17 31.73
CA ASP A 152 -7.39 -4.63 31.74
C ASP A 152 -8.71 -5.03 31.06
N ASN A 153 -9.33 -4.12 30.29
CA ASN A 153 -10.55 -4.43 29.54
C ASN A 153 -10.26 -5.50 28.48
N ILE A 154 -11.30 -6.28 28.13
CA ILE A 154 -11.22 -7.24 27.03
C ILE A 154 -11.05 -6.43 25.73
N PRO A 155 -9.93 -6.62 25.00
CA PRO A 155 -9.68 -5.93 23.74
C PRO A 155 -10.71 -6.28 22.67
N ASP A 156 -11.08 -5.30 21.84
CA ASP A 156 -11.80 -5.56 20.59
C ASP A 156 -10.84 -6.21 19.57
N PRO A 157 -11.27 -7.24 18.81
CA PRO A 157 -10.42 -7.87 17.80
C PRO A 157 -9.85 -6.90 16.75
N GLN A 158 -10.62 -5.90 16.33
CA GLN A 158 -10.16 -4.90 15.36
C GLN A 158 -9.04 -4.03 15.96
N ASP A 159 -9.19 -3.61 17.22
CA ASP A 159 -8.18 -2.80 17.92
C ASP A 159 -6.89 -3.61 18.20
N ILE A 160 -7.01 -4.92 18.49
CA ILE A 160 -5.85 -5.83 18.60
C ILE A 160 -5.07 -5.85 17.29
N VAL A 161 -5.78 -6.01 16.17
CA VAL A 161 -5.20 -6.07 14.83
C VAL A 161 -4.47 -4.77 14.51
N ILE A 162 -5.10 -3.61 14.72
CA ILE A 162 -4.49 -2.31 14.45
C ILE A 162 -3.21 -2.13 15.28
N LEU A 163 -3.26 -2.45 16.58
CA LEU A 163 -2.06 -2.39 17.43
C LEU A 163 -0.96 -3.33 16.93
N SER A 164 -1.31 -4.54 16.48
CA SER A 164 -0.38 -5.49 15.90
C SER A 164 0.31 -4.91 14.66
N ILE A 165 -0.46 -4.38 13.70
CA ILE A 165 0.07 -3.73 12.50
C ILE A 165 1.02 -2.59 12.88
N LEU A 166 0.59 -1.66 13.73
CA LEU A 166 1.41 -0.51 14.13
C LEU A 166 2.72 -0.94 14.80
N LYS A 167 2.69 -2.00 15.62
CA LYS A 167 3.87 -2.58 16.25
C LYS A 167 4.83 -3.15 15.21
N TYR A 168 4.36 -4.00 14.31
CA TYR A 168 5.20 -4.65 13.31
C TYR A 168 5.67 -3.71 12.21
N ALA A 169 4.95 -2.60 11.98
CA ALA A 169 5.32 -1.54 11.04
C ALA A 169 6.26 -0.47 11.62
N ASP A 170 6.60 -0.54 12.91
CA ASP A 170 7.37 0.50 13.63
C ASP A 170 6.69 1.88 13.57
N LEU A 171 5.38 1.88 13.82
CA LEU A 171 4.49 3.06 13.79
C LEU A 171 3.75 3.27 15.12
N LEU A 172 4.26 2.74 16.24
CA LEU A 172 3.61 2.97 17.54
C LEU A 172 3.74 4.42 18.03
N ASP A 173 4.71 5.18 17.48
CA ASP A 173 4.93 6.60 17.75
C ASP A 173 3.75 7.48 17.32
N VAL A 174 2.85 6.97 16.46
CA VAL A 174 1.61 7.68 16.09
C VAL A 174 0.57 7.69 17.22
N LEU A 175 0.67 6.76 18.17
CA LEU A 175 -0.30 6.59 19.26
C LEU A 175 0.29 6.84 20.64
N PHE A 176 1.58 6.58 20.85
CA PHE A 176 2.20 6.56 22.17
C PHE A 176 3.45 7.43 22.19
N THR A 177 3.67 8.08 23.33
CA THR A 177 4.94 8.78 23.61
C THR A 177 6.05 7.78 23.91
N ASP A 178 7.32 8.19 23.77
CA ASP A 178 8.48 7.33 24.09
C ASP A 178 8.43 6.76 25.52
N VAL A 179 7.94 7.55 26.48
CA VAL A 179 7.78 7.12 27.88
C VAL A 179 6.71 6.04 28.00
N GLU A 180 5.55 6.24 27.36
CA GLU A 180 4.47 5.24 27.36
C GLU A 180 4.90 3.94 26.65
N LEU A 181 5.69 4.04 25.58
CA LEU A 181 6.23 2.89 24.87
C LEU A 181 7.15 2.05 25.77
N ASP A 182 7.96 2.69 26.62
CA ASP A 182 8.83 2.00 27.58
C ASP A 182 7.99 1.36 28.70
N ASP A 183 7.06 2.12 29.28
CA ASP A 183 6.21 1.67 30.39
C ASP A 183 5.28 0.50 30.01
N TYR A 184 4.76 0.48 28.77
CA TYR A 184 3.76 -0.49 28.32
C TYR A 184 4.26 -1.49 27.26
N LYS A 185 5.58 -1.55 27.01
CA LYS A 185 6.18 -2.43 26.00
C LYS A 185 5.71 -3.89 26.08
N ASP A 186 5.68 -4.44 27.30
CA ASP A 186 5.28 -5.83 27.54
C ASP A 186 3.80 -6.05 27.26
N ARG A 187 2.95 -5.11 27.70
CA ARG A 187 1.50 -5.15 27.47
C ARG A 187 1.17 -5.06 25.98
N ILE A 188 1.77 -4.10 25.27
CA ILE A 188 1.66 -3.97 23.82
C ILE A 188 2.08 -5.28 23.14
N SER A 189 3.19 -5.87 23.59
CA SER A 189 3.69 -7.11 23.03
C SER A 189 2.80 -8.32 23.29
N GLN A 190 2.12 -8.38 24.43
CA GLN A 190 1.15 -9.42 24.74
C GLN A 190 -0.11 -9.27 23.90
N ILE A 191 -0.69 -8.07 23.82
CA ILE A 191 -1.91 -7.81 23.05
C ILE A 191 -1.69 -8.14 21.57
N ALA A 192 -0.58 -7.66 20.98
CA ALA A 192 -0.26 -7.93 19.58
C ALA A 192 -0.09 -9.42 19.22
N LYS A 193 0.09 -10.30 20.23
CA LYS A 193 0.19 -11.76 20.04
C LYS A 193 -1.14 -12.49 20.29
N MET A 194 -2.21 -11.79 20.67
CA MET A 194 -3.52 -12.40 20.94
C MET A 194 -4.23 -12.85 19.65
N ASP A 195 -3.94 -12.19 18.53
CA ASP A 195 -4.42 -12.59 17.21
C ASP A 195 -3.34 -13.41 16.50
N MET A 196 -3.61 -14.71 16.29
CA MET A 196 -2.68 -15.62 15.62
C MET A 196 -2.55 -15.37 14.12
N ILE A 197 -3.64 -14.92 13.48
CA ILE A 197 -3.63 -14.56 12.06
C ILE A 197 -2.84 -13.27 11.91
N GLY A 198 -3.17 -12.30 12.75
CA GLY A 198 -2.47 -11.03 12.77
C GLY A 198 -0.99 -11.14 13.15
N LEU A 199 -0.64 -12.13 13.96
CA LEU A 199 0.75 -12.47 14.26
C LEU A 199 1.47 -12.99 13.01
N ALA A 200 0.89 -13.93 12.27
CA ALA A 200 1.51 -14.49 11.07
C ALA A 200 1.71 -13.42 9.97
N ILE A 201 0.67 -12.64 9.69
CA ILE A 201 0.71 -11.53 8.72
C ILE A 201 1.66 -10.43 9.19
N GLY A 202 1.57 -10.00 10.46
CA GLY A 202 2.41 -8.94 11.01
C GLY A 202 3.89 -9.32 11.06
N GLU A 203 4.21 -10.56 11.41
CA GLU A 203 5.59 -11.05 11.36
C GLU A 203 6.13 -11.10 9.93
N GLU A 204 5.33 -11.56 8.96
CA GLU A 204 5.77 -11.58 7.56
C GLU A 204 5.94 -10.16 7.02
N MET A 205 5.01 -9.26 7.30
CA MET A 205 5.08 -7.83 6.99
C MET A 205 6.40 -7.21 7.50
N ASN A 206 6.80 -7.51 8.72
CA ASN A 206 8.04 -7.00 9.33
C ASN A 206 9.31 -7.64 8.71
N ARG A 207 9.25 -8.91 8.31
CA ARG A 207 10.34 -9.57 7.58
C ARG A 207 10.49 -9.07 6.15
N PHE A 208 9.38 -8.61 5.56
CA PHE A 208 9.28 -8.24 4.17
C PHE A 208 10.18 -7.05 3.83
N LYS A 209 11.00 -7.20 2.79
CA LYS A 209 11.94 -6.16 2.33
C LYS A 209 11.49 -5.66 0.97
N LEU A 210 11.83 -4.41 0.66
CA LEU A 210 11.60 -3.84 -0.68
C LEU A 210 12.26 -4.66 -1.81
N SER A 211 13.31 -5.41 -1.51
CA SER A 211 13.93 -6.36 -2.45
C SER A 211 13.00 -7.53 -2.82
N ASP A 212 12.10 -7.93 -1.93
CA ASP A 212 11.14 -8.99 -2.20
C ASP A 212 10.15 -8.52 -3.26
N ILE A 213 9.61 -7.30 -3.15
CA ILE A 213 8.75 -6.74 -4.21
C ILE A 213 9.50 -6.68 -5.54
N LYS A 214 10.78 -6.24 -5.53
CA LYS A 214 11.61 -6.26 -6.75
C LYS A 214 11.74 -7.65 -7.36
N ALA A 215 11.87 -8.69 -6.54
CA ALA A 215 11.88 -10.07 -7.02
C ALA A 215 10.53 -10.46 -7.66
N PHE A 216 9.40 -9.98 -7.14
CA PHE A 216 8.08 -10.11 -7.78
C PHE A 216 7.99 -9.37 -9.13
N PHE A 217 8.52 -8.15 -9.25
CA PHE A 217 8.67 -7.49 -10.56
C PHE A 217 9.57 -8.26 -11.51
N SER A 218 10.54 -8.98 -10.94
CA SER A 218 11.47 -9.83 -11.67
C SER A 218 10.94 -11.24 -11.83
N GLY A 219 9.64 -11.46 -11.57
CA GLY A 219 8.92 -12.72 -11.78
C GLY A 219 8.71 -13.02 -13.26
N ASP A 220 9.79 -12.95 -14.02
CA ASP A 220 10.27 -13.94 -14.98
C ASP A 220 11.71 -13.53 -15.37
N ASP A 221 12.52 -14.50 -15.84
CA ASP A 221 13.90 -14.43 -16.34
C ASP A 221 14.15 -13.41 -17.49
N LYS A 222 13.58 -12.20 -17.40
CA LYS A 222 13.69 -11.17 -18.42
C LYS A 222 15.06 -10.51 -18.32
N SER A 223 15.81 -10.62 -19.40
CA SER A 223 17.00 -9.83 -19.63
C SER A 223 16.69 -8.32 -19.50
N PRO A 224 17.66 -7.47 -19.12
CA PRO A 224 17.49 -6.01 -19.14
C PRO A 224 16.94 -5.49 -20.48
N GLU A 225 17.27 -6.18 -21.58
CA GLU A 225 16.79 -5.93 -22.92
C GLU A 225 15.27 -6.17 -23.06
N GLU A 226 14.76 -7.28 -22.52
CA GLU A 226 13.32 -7.59 -22.48
C GLU A 226 12.57 -6.61 -21.56
N MET A 227 13.12 -6.28 -20.39
CA MET A 227 12.53 -5.28 -19.49
C MET A 227 12.41 -3.91 -20.18
N MET A 228 13.45 -3.48 -20.90
CA MET A 228 13.43 -2.23 -21.66
C MET A 228 12.46 -2.28 -22.84
N GLU A 229 12.33 -3.43 -23.51
CA GLU A 229 11.41 -3.60 -24.63
C GLU A 229 9.94 -3.49 -24.17
N ASP A 230 9.59 -4.16 -23.08
CA ASP A 230 8.27 -4.07 -22.46
C ASP A 230 7.94 -2.63 -22.04
N HIS A 231 8.87 -1.96 -21.35
CA HIS A 231 8.68 -0.58 -20.92
C HIS A 231 8.50 0.39 -22.10
N VAL A 232 9.27 0.20 -23.18
CA VAL A 232 9.11 0.99 -24.42
C VAL A 232 7.74 0.75 -25.06
N ASN A 233 7.26 -0.50 -25.09
CA ASN A 233 5.96 -0.84 -25.64
C ASN A 233 4.82 -0.21 -24.83
N GLU A 234 4.90 -0.28 -23.50
CA GLU A 234 3.94 0.37 -22.61
C GLU A 234 3.89 1.90 -22.86
N LEU A 235 5.05 2.56 -22.95
CA LEU A 235 5.11 3.99 -23.25
C LEU A 235 4.56 4.31 -24.65
N LYS A 236 4.83 3.47 -25.65
CA LYS A 236 4.27 3.65 -26.99
C LYS A 236 2.75 3.60 -26.97
N ASP A 237 2.17 2.63 -26.27
CA ASP A 237 0.72 2.49 -26.16
C ASP A 237 0.13 3.68 -25.40
N LYS A 238 0.70 4.00 -24.24
CA LYS A 238 0.27 5.11 -23.36
C LYS A 238 0.28 6.46 -24.08
N PHE A 239 1.32 6.74 -24.87
CA PHE A 239 1.47 8.00 -25.59
C PHE A 239 1.07 7.93 -27.06
N ARG A 240 0.48 6.81 -27.50
CA ARG A 240 0.06 6.56 -28.89
C ARG A 240 1.19 6.82 -29.91
N ILE A 241 2.40 6.42 -29.56
CA ILE A 241 3.60 6.56 -30.39
C ILE A 241 3.68 5.37 -31.34
N THR A 242 3.31 5.57 -32.60
CA THR A 242 3.38 4.54 -33.64
C THR A 242 4.73 4.48 -34.34
N ASP A 243 5.52 5.55 -34.28
CA ASP A 243 6.83 5.67 -34.92
C ASP A 243 7.95 5.67 -33.87
N SER A 244 8.72 4.57 -33.84
CA SER A 244 9.84 4.40 -32.90
C SER A 244 10.95 5.43 -33.09
N ALA A 245 11.03 6.12 -34.23
CA ALA A 245 12.01 7.19 -34.45
C ALA A 245 11.75 8.41 -33.55
N LYS A 246 10.49 8.59 -33.10
CA LYS A 246 10.07 9.69 -32.21
C LYS A 246 10.36 9.42 -30.73
N LEU A 247 10.80 8.22 -30.38
CA LEU A 247 11.19 7.91 -29.02
C LEU A 247 12.42 8.74 -28.59
N PRO A 248 12.48 9.13 -27.32
CA PRO A 248 13.70 9.61 -26.70
C PRO A 248 14.88 8.66 -26.95
N GLU A 249 16.09 9.20 -27.11
CA GLU A 249 17.28 8.37 -27.40
C GLU A 249 17.50 7.28 -26.35
N TRP A 250 17.30 7.60 -25.07
CA TRP A 250 17.43 6.64 -23.96
C TRP A 250 16.43 5.45 -24.02
N LEU A 251 15.40 5.53 -24.87
CA LEU A 251 14.41 4.47 -25.15
C LEU A 251 14.57 3.86 -26.56
N ARG A 252 15.45 4.41 -27.41
CA ARG A 252 15.58 4.00 -28.80
C ARG A 252 16.75 3.02 -28.95
N LYS A 253 16.41 1.74 -29.17
CA LYS A 253 17.35 0.63 -29.37
C LYS A 253 18.42 0.98 -30.41
N GLY A 254 19.68 0.69 -30.11
CA GLY A 254 20.83 0.96 -30.98
C GLY A 254 21.42 2.37 -30.87
N THR A 255 20.93 3.23 -29.96
CA THR A 255 21.60 4.50 -29.66
C THR A 255 22.59 4.36 -28.49
N PRO A 256 23.65 5.18 -28.43
CA PRO A 256 24.58 5.15 -27.29
C PRO A 256 23.91 5.41 -25.94
N GLN A 257 22.86 6.25 -25.91
CA GLN A 257 22.12 6.52 -24.68
C GLN A 257 21.26 5.34 -24.23
N TYR A 258 20.75 4.54 -25.18
CA TYR A 258 20.00 3.33 -24.85
C TYR A 258 20.88 2.27 -24.17
N GLU A 259 22.15 2.14 -24.57
CA GLU A 259 23.10 1.24 -23.88
C GLU A 259 23.34 1.66 -22.43
N LYS A 260 23.43 2.98 -22.16
CA LYS A 260 23.49 3.50 -20.79
C LYS A 260 22.22 3.23 -20.00
N SER A 261 21.05 3.33 -20.65
CA SER A 261 19.78 2.94 -20.02
C SER A 261 19.79 1.47 -19.66
N LEU A 262 20.23 0.59 -20.56
CA LEU A 262 20.33 -0.85 -20.30
C LEU A 262 21.28 -1.17 -19.15
N GLU A 263 22.43 -0.50 -19.06
CA GLU A 263 23.35 -0.67 -17.94
C GLU A 263 22.71 -0.24 -16.62
N PHE A 264 21.99 0.89 -16.61
CA PHE A 264 21.25 1.34 -15.43
C PHE A 264 20.10 0.40 -15.06
N VAL A 265 19.34 -0.12 -16.04
CA VAL A 265 18.32 -1.16 -15.82
C VAL A 265 18.94 -2.41 -15.24
N ARG A 266 20.09 -2.85 -15.76
CA ARG A 266 20.84 -4.00 -15.24
C ARG A 266 21.29 -3.79 -13.79
N GLU A 267 21.77 -2.59 -13.46
CA GLU A 267 22.22 -2.25 -12.10
C GLU A 267 21.04 -2.14 -11.12
N LYS A 268 19.93 -1.52 -11.53
CA LYS A 268 18.76 -1.28 -10.67
C LYS A 268 17.75 -2.42 -10.69
N ASN A 269 17.91 -3.33 -11.65
CA ASN A 269 17.03 -4.46 -11.97
C ASN A 269 15.57 -4.03 -12.17
N THR A 270 15.36 -2.98 -12.97
CA THR A 270 14.04 -2.45 -13.32
C THR A 270 14.15 -1.50 -14.52
N ALA A 271 13.19 -1.57 -15.45
CA ALA A 271 13.06 -0.64 -16.57
C ALA A 271 12.12 0.54 -16.29
N ASP A 272 11.50 0.62 -15.10
CA ASP A 272 10.69 1.78 -14.71
C ASP A 272 11.57 2.95 -14.28
N ILE A 273 12.15 3.62 -15.29
CA ILE A 273 13.15 4.65 -15.11
C ILE A 273 12.78 5.89 -15.92
N THR A 274 13.19 7.06 -15.43
CA THR A 274 13.16 8.31 -16.19
C THR A 274 14.58 8.83 -16.36
N TYR A 275 14.95 9.22 -17.58
CA TYR A 275 16.23 9.87 -17.85
C TYR A 275 16.08 11.40 -17.97
N ASN A 276 16.74 12.13 -17.06
CA ASN A 276 16.79 13.59 -17.10
C ASN A 276 17.98 14.05 -17.95
N ARG A 277 17.70 14.41 -19.21
CA ARG A 277 18.70 14.87 -20.18
C ARG A 277 19.50 16.11 -19.75
N ARG A 278 18.96 16.98 -18.88
CA ARG A 278 19.65 18.20 -18.45
C ARG A 278 20.68 17.93 -17.35
N ALA A 279 20.38 16.98 -16.48
CA ALA A 279 21.22 16.62 -15.35
C ALA A 279 22.09 15.39 -15.61
N ASP A 280 21.85 14.68 -16.73
CA ASP A 280 22.50 13.40 -17.08
C ASP A 280 22.38 12.36 -15.95
N ILE A 281 21.16 12.22 -15.41
CA ILE A 281 20.84 11.28 -14.35
C ILE A 281 19.63 10.43 -14.69
N TYR A 282 19.66 9.19 -14.22
CA TYR A 282 18.50 8.30 -14.20
C TYR A 282 17.85 8.31 -12.82
N ILE A 283 16.54 8.26 -12.81
CA ILE A 283 15.71 8.13 -11.61
C ILE A 283 14.86 6.89 -11.79
N VAL A 284 14.88 5.98 -10.81
CA VAL A 284 13.89 4.89 -10.75
C VAL A 284 12.57 5.52 -10.33
N ASN A 285 11.52 5.32 -11.13
CA ASN A 285 10.21 5.80 -10.74
C ASN A 285 9.70 4.85 -9.64
N ASN A 286 9.44 5.39 -8.45
CA ASN A 286 8.85 4.58 -7.37
C ASN A 286 7.37 4.37 -7.71
N TYR A 287 7.03 3.18 -8.21
CA TYR A 287 5.69 2.57 -8.25
C TYR A 287 4.57 3.52 -8.70
N SER A 288 4.42 3.64 -10.02
CA SER A 288 3.13 4.01 -10.61
C SER A 288 2.64 2.85 -11.46
N PHE A 289 1.93 1.89 -10.87
CA PHE A 289 1.14 0.96 -11.65
C PHE A 289 -0.03 1.74 -12.24
N THR A 290 0.05 2.07 -13.53
CA THR A 290 -1.13 2.44 -14.30
C THR A 290 -2.00 1.20 -14.44
N GLY A 291 -3.20 1.27 -13.87
CA GLY A 291 -4.13 0.16 -13.74
C GLY A 291 -4.32 -0.64 -15.02
N HIS A 292 -4.44 -1.95 -14.83
CA HIS A 292 -5.08 -2.82 -15.82
C HIS A 292 -6.45 -2.22 -16.17
N ASN A 293 -6.67 -2.03 -17.47
CA ASN A 293 -8.02 -1.83 -18.00
C ASN A 293 -8.81 -3.09 -17.67
N PHE A 294 -9.59 -3.08 -16.58
CA PHE A 294 -10.73 -3.98 -16.49
C PHE A 294 -11.63 -3.65 -17.68
N GLY A 295 -11.73 -4.62 -18.58
CA GLY A 295 -12.49 -4.50 -19.80
C GLY A 295 -13.88 -3.98 -19.50
N GLN A 296 -14.30 -2.98 -20.28
CA GLN A 296 -15.72 -2.77 -20.52
C GLN A 296 -16.23 -4.04 -21.23
N GLY A 297 -16.72 -4.99 -20.44
CA GLY A 297 -17.59 -6.05 -20.89
C GLY A 297 -19.00 -5.47 -21.04
N ALA A 298 -19.54 -5.63 -22.24
CA ALA A 298 -20.87 -5.22 -22.66
C ALA A 298 -22.00 -5.89 -21.87
#